data_AF-A0A2V7JX20-F1
#
_entry.id   AF-A0A2V7JX20-F1
#
_cell.length_a   1.000
_cell.length_b   1.000
_cell.length_c   1.000
_cell.angle_alpha   90.00
_cell.angle_beta   90.00
_cell.angle_gamma   90.00
#
_symmetry.space_group_name_H-M   'P 1'
#
loop_
_entity.id
_entity.type
_entity.pdbx_description
1 polymer ?
#
loop_
_entity_poly.entity_id
_entity_poly.type
_entity_poly.pdbx_seq_one_letter_code
_entity_poly.pdbx_strand_id
1 'polypeptide(L)'
;MGVQLLAVVATVALAATATAVIMTLVNATLGAKAGVREQLTGLDLSEHGEEAYFGEQGATPVPGVALGGGVIVSSAAPASANAVVTS
;
A
#
# COMPACT_ATOMS: atom_id res chain seq x y z
N MET A 1 25.88 29.20 3.90
CA MET A 1 24.42 29.05 4.15
C MET A 1 23.53 29.68 3.07
N GLY A 2 23.79 30.91 2.59
CA GLY A 2 22.92 31.55 1.57
C GLY A 2 22.79 30.78 0.24
N VAL A 3 23.90 30.29 -0.33
CA VAL A 3 23.88 29.49 -1.57
C VAL A 3 23.15 28.15 -1.40
N GLN A 4 23.23 27.55 -0.20
CA GLN A 4 22.53 26.30 0.09
C GLN A 4 21.02 26.53 0.14
N LEU A 5 20.56 27.60 0.78
CA LEU A 5 19.14 27.99 0.76
C LEU A 5 18.65 28.29 -0.65
N LEU A 6 19.45 29.01 -1.45
CA LEU A 6 19.12 29.27 -2.86
C LEU A 6 18.99 27.95 -3.66
N ALA A 7 19.92 27.02 -3.46
CA ALA A 7 19.89 25.72 -4.11
C ALA A 7 18.62 24.94 -3.74
N VAL A 8 18.25 24.91 -2.46
CA VAL A 8 17.02 24.25 -1.98
C VAL A 8 15.77 24.88 -2.61
N VAL A 9 15.67 26.21 -2.61
CA VAL A 9 14.51 26.89 -3.20
C VAL A 9 14.44 26.65 -4.70
N ALA A 10 15.58 26.68 -5.40
CA ALA A 10 15.63 26.40 -6.84
C ALA A 10 15.22 24.97 -7.16
N THR A 11 15.69 23.97 -6.39
CA THR A 11 15.31 22.57 -6.63
C THR A 11 13.84 22.31 -6.31
N VAL A 12 13.31 22.89 -5.22
CA VAL A 12 11.88 22.79 -4.89
C VAL A 12 11.03 23.44 -5.99
N ALA A 13 11.39 24.64 -6.44
CA ALA A 13 10.66 25.35 -7.49
C ALA A 13 10.69 24.56 -8.81
N LEU A 14 11.86 24.04 -9.19
CA LEU A 14 12.01 23.21 -10.39
C LEU A 14 11.17 21.92 -10.28
N ALA A 15 11.29 21.18 -9.18
CA ALA A 15 10.58 19.93 -8.99
C ALA A 15 9.06 20.16 -9.00
N ALA A 16 8.56 21.13 -8.23
CA ALA A 16 7.13 21.44 -8.19
C ALA A 16 6.60 21.85 -9.57
N THR A 17 7.30 22.75 -10.27
CA THR A 17 6.86 23.26 -11.57
C THR A 17 6.92 22.18 -12.64
N ALA A 18 8.05 21.47 -12.76
CA ALA A 18 8.22 20.42 -13.75
C ALA A 18 7.22 19.27 -13.52
N THR A 19 7.04 18.83 -12.27
CA THR A 19 6.05 17.79 -11.94
C THR A 19 4.63 18.26 -12.25
N ALA A 20 4.27 19.50 -11.94
CA ALA A 20 2.94 20.04 -12.26
C ALA A 20 2.69 20.06 -13.78
N VAL A 21 3.67 20.50 -14.58
CA VAL A 21 3.56 20.50 -16.05
C VAL A 21 3.40 19.07 -16.58
N ILE A 22 4.23 18.14 -16.14
CA ILE A 22 4.16 16.73 -16.56
C ILE A 22 2.80 16.14 -16.19
N MET A 23 2.36 16.30 -14.94
CA MET A 23 1.08 15.77 -14.47
C MET A 23 -0.11 16.37 -15.22
N THR A 24 -0.04 17.66 -15.57
CA THR A 24 -1.09 18.31 -16.36
C THR A 24 -1.18 17.70 -17.76
N LEU A 25 -0.04 17.51 -18.43
CA LEU A 25 0.02 16.89 -19.75
C LEU A 25 -0.45 15.43 -19.73
N VAL A 26 0.02 14.65 -18.76
CA VAL A 26 -0.41 13.24 -18.58
C VAL A 26 -1.92 13.18 -18.32
N ASN A 27 -2.45 14.04 -17.46
CA ASN A 27 -3.87 14.05 -17.16
C ASN A 27 -4.72 14.47 -18.37
N ALA A 28 -4.22 15.38 -19.21
CA ALA A 28 -4.92 15.82 -20.41
C ALA A 28 -4.90 14.78 -21.55
N THR A 29 -3.91 13.89 -21.58
CA THR A 29 -3.69 12.97 -22.71
C THR A 29 -4.03 11.52 -22.39
N LEU A 30 -3.66 11.03 -21.22
CA LEU A 30 -3.85 9.63 -20.80
C LEU A 30 -4.89 9.49 -19.67
N GLY A 31 -5.02 10.52 -18.82
CA GLY A 31 -5.77 10.45 -17.57
C GLY A 31 -4.89 9.89 -16.45
N ALA A 32 -4.60 10.70 -15.42
CA ALA A 32 -3.61 10.36 -14.39
C ALA A 32 -4.20 9.61 -13.18
N LYS A 33 -5.53 9.48 -13.11
CA LYS A 33 -6.23 8.84 -11.98
C LYS A 33 -7.24 7.83 -12.52
N ALA A 34 -7.40 6.72 -11.79
CA ALA A 34 -8.50 5.79 -11.98
C ALA A 34 -9.84 6.51 -11.71
N GLY A 35 -10.91 6.03 -12.34
CA GLY A 35 -12.25 6.56 -12.10
C GLY A 35 -12.71 6.34 -10.65
N VAL A 36 -13.72 7.08 -10.24
CA VAL A 36 -14.23 7.06 -8.86
C VAL A 36 -14.72 5.66 -8.47
N ARG A 37 -15.34 4.96 -9.40
CA ARG A 37 -15.90 3.62 -9.16
C ARG A 37 -14.80 2.57 -8.98
N GLU A 38 -13.74 2.67 -9.77
CA GLU A 38 -12.58 1.78 -9.71
C GLU A 38 -11.81 2.00 -8.40
N GLN A 39 -11.66 3.25 -7.95
CA GLN A 39 -11.07 3.56 -6.65
C GLN A 39 -11.92 3.02 -5.47
N LEU A 40 -13.24 3.04 -5.58
CA LEU A 40 -14.15 2.49 -4.56
C LEU A 40 -14.16 0.96 -4.52
N THR A 41 -13.98 0.32 -5.68
CA THR A 41 -13.97 -1.14 -5.80
C THR A 41 -12.60 -1.73 -5.42
N GLY A 42 -11.56 -0.90 -5.42
CA GLY A 42 -10.17 -1.32 -5.23
C GLY A 42 -9.44 -1.39 -6.56
N LEU A 43 -8.23 -0.83 -6.63
CA LEU A 43 -7.42 -0.80 -7.84
C LEU A 43 -6.94 -2.21 -8.21
N ASP A 44 -6.60 -3.02 -7.21
CA ASP A 44 -6.16 -4.40 -7.40
C ASP A 44 -7.27 -5.21 -8.10
N LEU A 45 -8.52 -5.05 -7.67
CA LEU A 45 -9.66 -5.72 -8.30
C LEU A 45 -10.02 -5.11 -9.66
N SER A 46 -9.96 -3.79 -9.80
CA SER A 46 -10.41 -3.08 -10.99
C SER A 46 -9.41 -3.10 -12.16
N GLU A 47 -8.11 -3.06 -11.88
CA GLU A 47 -7.05 -3.00 -12.89
C GLU A 47 -6.25 -4.31 -12.99
N HIS A 48 -6.16 -5.08 -11.91
CA HIS A 48 -5.37 -6.32 -11.87
C HIS A 48 -6.24 -7.59 -11.74
N GLY A 49 -7.55 -7.45 -11.49
CA GLY A 49 -8.47 -8.59 -11.33
C GLY A 49 -8.14 -9.46 -10.10
N GLU A 50 -7.40 -8.90 -9.15
CA GLU A 50 -6.85 -9.59 -7.98
C GLU A 50 -7.47 -9.05 -6.69
N GLU A 51 -7.64 -9.91 -5.70
CA GLU A 51 -7.89 -9.50 -4.32
C GLU A 51 -6.63 -9.77 -3.49
N ALA A 52 -5.97 -8.71 -3.00
CA ALA A 52 -4.69 -8.81 -2.29
C ALA A 52 -4.78 -9.65 -0.99
N TYR A 53 -5.98 -9.74 -0.39
CA TYR A 53 -6.25 -10.52 0.81
C TYR A 53 -7.59 -11.26 0.69
N PHE A 54 -7.57 -12.57 0.86
CA PHE A 54 -8.79 -13.39 0.86
C PHE A 54 -9.44 -13.39 2.25
N GLY A 55 -10.74 -13.11 2.33
CA GLY A 55 -11.57 -13.31 3.54
C GLY A 55 -11.71 -12.10 4.48
N GLU A 56 -12.09 -12.37 5.74
CA GLU A 56 -12.41 -11.36 6.77
C GLU A 56 -11.23 -10.45 7.16
N GLN A 57 -10.01 -10.78 6.73
CA GLN A 57 -8.81 -9.98 6.96
C GLN A 57 -8.63 -8.83 5.94
N GLY A 58 -9.30 -8.89 4.78
CA GLY A 58 -9.06 -7.97 3.66
C GLY A 58 -10.11 -6.87 3.45
N ALA A 59 -11.40 -7.17 3.67
CA ALA A 59 -12.48 -6.35 3.12
C ALA A 59 -13.34 -5.59 4.15
N THR A 60 -13.29 -5.95 5.44
CA THR A 60 -14.22 -5.40 6.43
C THR A 60 -13.50 -4.96 7.71
N PRO A 61 -13.62 -3.69 8.14
CA PRO A 61 -13.40 -3.34 9.53
C PRO A 61 -14.44 -4.12 10.36
N VAL A 62 -14.04 -5.26 10.94
CA VAL A 62 -14.92 -6.05 11.81
C VAL A 62 -15.24 -5.18 13.03
N PRO A 63 -16.53 -4.87 13.31
CA PRO A 63 -16.89 -4.11 14.51
C PRO A 63 -16.45 -4.89 15.75
N GLY A 64 -15.47 -4.35 16.48
CA GLY A 64 -14.99 -4.93 17.75
C GLY A 64 -13.48 -5.22 17.81
N VAL A 65 -12.75 -5.13 16.70
CA VAL A 65 -11.28 -5.24 16.73
C VAL A 65 -10.67 -3.85 16.95
N ALA A 66 -10.36 -3.53 18.20
CA ALA A 66 -9.64 -2.31 18.54
C ALA A 66 -8.22 -2.36 17.95
N LEU A 67 -7.81 -1.28 17.27
CA LEU A 67 -6.45 -1.07 16.79
C LEU A 67 -5.51 -0.91 18.01
N GLY A 68 -5.07 -2.04 18.56
CA GLY A 68 -4.33 -2.12 19.83
C GLY A 68 -4.69 -3.33 20.70
N GLY A 69 -5.68 -4.15 20.31
CA GLY A 69 -5.93 -5.44 20.95
C GLY A 69 -4.78 -6.40 20.65
N GLY A 70 -4.02 -6.78 21.69
CA GLY A 70 -2.81 -7.58 21.55
C GLY A 70 -3.01 -8.84 20.71
N VAL A 71 -2.28 -8.92 19.60
CA VAL A 71 -2.19 -10.13 18.77
C VAL A 71 -1.18 -11.07 19.44
N ILE A 72 -1.68 -12.08 20.14
CA ILE A 72 -0.84 -13.14 20.69
C ILE A 72 -0.46 -14.05 19.51
N VAL A 73 0.72 -13.86 18.93
CA VAL A 73 1.30 -14.82 17.99
C VAL A 73 1.85 -15.99 18.80
N SER A 74 1.09 -17.09 18.85
CA SER A 74 1.60 -18.34 19.39
C SER A 74 2.49 -18.99 18.32
N SER A 75 3.79 -18.72 18.36
CA SER A 75 4.76 -19.48 17.58
C SER A 75 4.74 -20.91 18.10
N ALA A 76 4.10 -21.83 17.37
CA ALA A 76 4.21 -23.25 17.64
C ALA A 76 5.71 -23.60 17.65
N ALA A 77 6.21 -24.03 18.81
CA ALA A 77 7.53 -24.63 18.92
C ALA A 77 7.66 -25.75 17.86
N PRO A 78 8.83 -25.94 17.23
CA PRO A 78 8.98 -26.99 16.23
C PRO A 78 8.57 -28.31 16.86
N ALA A 79 7.52 -28.93 16.32
CA ALA A 79 7.10 -30.26 16.70
C ALA A 79 8.29 -31.19 16.48
N SER A 80 8.91 -31.64 17.57
CA SER A 80 9.84 -32.76 17.56
C SER A 80 9.09 -33.95 16.96
N ALA A 81 9.50 -34.33 15.75
CA ALA A 81 9.00 -35.47 15.02
C ALA A 81 9.03 -36.71 15.91
N ASN A 82 7.85 -37.26 16.19
CA ASN A 82 7.71 -38.54 16.86
C ASN A 82 7.41 -39.61 15.80
N ALA A 83 8.44 -40.32 15.40
CA ALA A 83 8.44 -41.50 14.54
C ALA A 83 9.76 -42.22 14.89
N VAL A 84 9.83 -43.42 15.42
CA VAL A 84 9.04 -44.61 15.13
C VAL A 84 9.24 -45.62 16.26
N VAL A 85 8.15 -46.33 16.52
CA VAL A 85 7.96 -47.52 17.34
C VAL A 85 9.09 -48.56 17.17
N THR A 86 9.59 -49.00 18.32
CA THR A 86 10.37 -50.22 18.56
C THR A 86 9.66 -51.47 18.01
N SER A 87 10.37 -52.28 17.24
CA SER A 87 10.10 -53.72 17.06
C SER A 87 11.03 -54.51 17.97
#